data_AF-A0A383AZJ7-F1
#
_entry.id   AF-A0A383AZJ7-F1
#
_cell.length_a   1.000
_cell.length_b   1.000
_cell.length_c   1.000
_cell.angle_alpha   90.00
_cell.angle_beta   90.00
_cell.angle_gamma   90.00
#
_symmetry.space_group_name_H-M   'P 1'
#
loop_
_entity.id
_entity.type
_entity.pdbx_description
1 polymer ?
#
loop_
_entity_poly.entity_id
_entity_poly.type
_entity_poly.pdbx_seq_one_letter_code
_entity_poly.pdbx_strand_id
1 'polypeptide(L)'
;MKGVDLLAVVDSDEDRRNEAAMAFDCQPLAEISDLSHVDAAVVAVPSAHHAEVGSRLMQRGIHCLVEKPLALDREEALVLIAAAKAANVVLQVGHIERFNPAVRQLAALLEGEQALVANTRRMSAVSARVSDIDVVMDLMVHDLDVV
;
A
#
# COMPACT_ATOMS: atom_id res chain seq x y z
N MET A 1 -9.88 7.94 12.53
CA MET A 1 -9.27 6.90 13.40
C MET A 1 -9.01 7.53 14.75
N LYS A 2 -9.12 6.80 15.88
CA LYS A 2 -8.73 7.38 17.18
C LYS A 2 -7.20 7.45 17.22
N GLY A 3 -6.64 8.63 17.49
CA GLY A 3 -5.20 8.82 17.67
C GLY A 3 -4.38 8.94 16.37
N VAL A 4 -5.01 9.35 15.26
CA VAL A 4 -4.31 9.66 14.01
C VAL A 4 -4.92 10.93 13.42
N ASP A 5 -4.06 11.88 13.04
CA ASP A 5 -4.45 13.12 12.39
C ASP A 5 -3.97 13.09 10.92
N LEU A 6 -4.88 13.36 9.97
CA LEU A 6 -4.51 13.47 8.56
C LEU A 6 -4.02 14.89 8.28
N LEU A 7 -2.71 15.05 8.19
CA LEU A 7 -2.10 16.38 8.08
C LEU A 7 -2.08 16.92 6.64
N ALA A 8 -1.85 16.06 5.65
CA ALA A 8 -1.71 16.47 4.27
C ALA A 8 -2.08 15.38 3.27
N VAL A 9 -2.41 15.80 2.05
CA VAL A 9 -2.49 14.98 0.84
C VAL A 9 -1.50 15.50 -0.19
N VAL A 10 -0.75 14.60 -0.81
CA VAL A 10 0.21 14.93 -1.87
C VAL A 10 -0.27 14.29 -3.16
N ASP A 11 -0.57 15.09 -4.18
CA ASP A 11 -0.93 14.60 -5.51
C ASP A 11 -0.53 15.63 -6.57
N SER A 12 0.01 15.13 -7.69
CA SER A 12 0.42 15.94 -8.84
C SER A 12 -0.78 16.54 -9.58
N ASP A 13 -1.94 15.88 -9.53
CA ASP A 13 -3.19 16.34 -10.12
C ASP A 13 -3.87 17.35 -9.18
N GLU A 14 -4.02 18.59 -9.64
CA GLU A 14 -4.56 19.68 -8.83
C GLU A 14 -6.02 19.47 -8.41
N ASP A 15 -6.85 18.96 -9.31
CA ASP A 15 -8.27 18.77 -9.04
C ASP A 15 -8.45 17.65 -8.00
N ARG A 16 -7.77 16.51 -8.18
CA ARG A 16 -7.81 15.38 -7.23
C ARG A 16 -7.25 15.76 -5.86
N ARG A 17 -6.13 16.49 -5.83
CA ARG A 17 -5.51 16.98 -4.61
C ARG A 17 -6.47 17.86 -3.82
N ASN A 18 -7.07 18.84 -4.47
CA ASN A 18 -7.99 19.78 -3.84
C ASN A 18 -9.28 19.10 -3.37
N GLU A 19 -9.83 18.17 -4.17
CA GLU A 19 -10.98 17.36 -3.79
C GLU A 19 -10.70 16.55 -2.52
N ALA A 20 -9.58 15.83 -2.46
CA ALA A 20 -9.20 15.05 -1.29
C ALA A 20 -8.95 15.94 -0.07
N ALA A 21 -8.24 17.06 -0.23
CA ALA A 21 -7.98 17.99 0.86
C ALA A 21 -9.26 18.58 1.45
N MET A 22 -10.24 18.92 0.61
CA MET A 22 -11.55 19.39 1.06
C MET A 22 -12.36 18.29 1.76
N ALA A 23 -12.34 17.07 1.23
CA ALA A 23 -13.09 15.95 1.79
C ALA A 23 -12.59 15.52 3.18
N PHE A 24 -11.29 15.67 3.43
CA PHE A 24 -10.64 15.20 4.65
C PHE A 24 -10.08 16.31 5.55
N ASP A 25 -10.29 17.58 5.20
CA ASP A 25 -9.85 18.77 5.95
C ASP A 25 -8.34 18.73 6.27
N CYS A 26 -7.51 18.59 5.22
CA CYS A 26 -6.06 18.50 5.35
C CYS A 26 -5.32 19.40 4.35
N GLN A 27 -4.01 19.54 4.51
CA GLN A 27 -3.20 20.40 3.64
C GLN A 27 -3.00 19.78 2.24
N PRO A 28 -3.37 20.47 1.14
CA PRO A 28 -3.02 20.04 -0.21
C PRO A 28 -1.56 20.41 -0.52
N LEU A 29 -0.77 19.45 -1.00
CA LEU A 29 0.60 19.65 -1.46
C LEU A 29 0.82 19.05 -2.85
N ALA A 30 1.51 19.76 -3.74
CA ALA A 30 1.80 19.23 -5.08
C ALA A 30 2.98 18.23 -5.07
N GLU A 31 3.96 18.47 -4.20
CA GLU A 31 5.21 17.73 -4.16
C GLU A 31 5.52 17.23 -2.76
N ILE A 32 6.19 16.07 -2.70
CA ILE A 32 6.65 15.48 -1.44
C ILE A 32 7.61 16.44 -0.72
N SER A 33 8.40 17.23 -1.45
CA SER A 33 9.36 18.19 -0.85
C SER A 33 8.70 19.21 0.06
N ASP A 34 7.43 19.54 -0.19
CA ASP A 34 6.70 20.56 0.55
C ASP A 34 6.02 19.99 1.81
N LEU A 35 6.05 18.67 1.97
CA LEU A 35 5.51 17.97 3.13
C LEU A 35 6.33 18.34 4.37
N SER A 36 5.66 18.79 5.43
CA SER A 36 6.28 18.93 6.75
C SER A 36 6.57 17.55 7.36
N HIS A 37 7.22 17.50 8.53
CA HIS A 37 7.48 16.20 9.17
C HIS A 37 6.15 15.55 9.60
N VAL A 38 5.97 14.28 9.23
CA VAL A 38 4.84 13.43 9.62
C VAL A 38 5.37 12.08 10.08
N ASP A 39 4.64 11.38 10.95
CA ASP A 39 5.08 10.08 11.46
C ASP A 39 5.00 8.99 10.38
N ALA A 40 3.94 8.98 9.59
CA ALA A 40 3.68 7.95 8.60
C ALA A 40 3.00 8.47 7.33
N ALA A 41 3.13 7.72 6.23
CA ALA A 41 2.57 8.03 4.92
C ALA A 41 1.80 6.87 4.26
N VAL A 42 0.65 7.27 3.72
CA VAL A 42 -0.20 6.71 2.65
C VAL A 42 0.40 6.63 1.24
N VAL A 43 1.15 5.62 0.81
CA VAL A 43 1.62 5.58 -0.60
C VAL A 43 0.60 4.83 -1.48
N ALA A 44 -0.31 5.60 -2.09
CA ALA A 44 -1.38 5.11 -2.97
C ALA A 44 -1.31 5.73 -4.38
N VAL A 45 -0.09 5.81 -4.94
CA VAL A 45 0.19 6.26 -6.31
C VAL A 45 0.09 5.09 -7.29
N PRO A 46 0.13 5.29 -8.62
CA PRO A 46 0.26 4.16 -9.55
C PRO A 46 1.49 3.30 -9.23
N SER A 47 1.40 2.00 -9.51
CA SER A 47 2.35 0.99 -9.01
C SER A 47 3.79 1.26 -9.47
N ALA A 48 3.93 1.81 -10.68
CA ALA A 48 5.21 2.24 -11.26
C ALA A 48 5.95 3.31 -10.44
N HIS A 49 5.25 4.03 -9.56
CA HIS A 49 5.82 5.10 -8.75
C HIS A 49 6.04 4.70 -7.28
N HIS A 50 5.64 3.49 -6.86
CA HIS A 50 5.79 3.03 -5.48
C HIS A 50 7.25 3.08 -5.01
N ALA A 51 8.19 2.58 -5.84
CA ALA A 51 9.61 2.52 -5.50
C ALA A 51 10.21 3.90 -5.26
N GLU A 52 9.93 4.85 -6.16
CA GLU A 52 10.43 6.22 -6.07
C GLU A 52 9.83 6.96 -4.87
N VAL A 53 8.49 7.01 -4.79
CA VAL A 53 7.77 7.76 -3.76
C VAL A 53 8.04 7.21 -2.37
N GLY A 54 7.95 5.88 -2.22
CA GLY A 54 8.23 5.20 -0.95
C GLY A 54 9.66 5.44 -0.48
N SER A 55 10.65 5.34 -1.38
CA SER A 55 12.05 5.59 -1.02
C SER A 55 12.29 7.03 -0.58
N ARG A 56 11.71 8.02 -1.28
CA ARG A 56 11.83 9.45 -0.92
C ARG A 56 11.26 9.75 0.46
N LEU A 57 10.12 9.12 0.82
CA LEU A 57 9.51 9.29 2.13
C LEU A 57 10.34 8.60 3.23
N MET A 58 10.76 7.36 3.01
CA MET A 58 11.55 6.60 3.99
C MET A 58 12.92 7.24 4.25
N GLN A 59 13.58 7.80 3.24
CA GLN A 59 14.83 8.57 3.41
C GLN A 59 14.68 9.79 4.34
N ARG A 60 13.46 10.28 4.52
CA ARG A 60 13.12 11.37 5.45
C ARG A 60 12.72 10.86 6.84
N GLY A 61 12.84 9.56 7.10
CA GLY A 61 12.48 8.93 8.38
C GLY A 61 10.98 8.69 8.55
N ILE A 62 10.20 8.72 7.46
CA ILE A 62 8.74 8.55 7.52
C ILE A 62 8.37 7.07 7.36
N HIS A 63 7.56 6.54 8.27
CA HIS A 63 7.00 5.19 8.17
C HIS A 63 6.06 5.10 6.96
N CYS A 64 6.11 4.02 6.18
CA CYS A 64 5.33 3.93 4.95
C CYS A 64 4.43 2.69 4.92
N LEU A 65 3.14 2.90 4.62
CA LEU A 65 2.28 1.87 4.06
C LEU A 65 2.22 2.10 2.56
N VAL A 66 2.68 1.13 1.78
CA VAL A 66 2.67 1.17 0.32
C VAL A 66 1.58 0.24 -0.18
N GLU A 67 0.68 0.74 -1.03
CA GLU A 67 -0.35 -0.09 -1.64
C GLU A 67 0.26 -1.26 -2.43
N LYS A 68 -0.53 -2.31 -2.61
CA LYS A 68 -0.11 -3.46 -3.41
C LYS A 68 -0.16 -3.12 -4.90
N PRO A 69 0.69 -3.75 -5.73
CA PRO A 69 1.87 -4.54 -5.35
C PRO A 69 2.97 -3.63 -4.79
N LEU A 70 3.85 -4.15 -3.93
CA LEU A 70 4.92 -3.34 -3.32
C LEU A 70 5.77 -2.60 -4.37
N ALA A 71 6.05 -3.23 -5.51
CA ALA A 71 6.69 -2.65 -6.68
C ALA A 71 6.35 -3.47 -7.94
N LEU A 72 6.78 -3.02 -9.12
CA LEU A 72 6.52 -3.74 -10.38
C LEU A 72 7.40 -4.98 -10.53
N ASP A 73 8.60 -4.96 -9.96
CA ASP A 73 9.51 -6.08 -9.99
C ASP A 73 10.25 -6.29 -8.66
N ARG A 74 11.04 -7.36 -8.61
CA ARG A 74 11.79 -7.77 -7.43
C ARG A 74 12.91 -6.79 -7.08
N GLU A 75 13.55 -6.17 -8.06
CA GLU A 75 14.68 -5.27 -7.82
C GLU A 75 14.21 -3.99 -7.15
N GLU A 76 13.12 -3.40 -7.66
CA GLU A 76 12.46 -2.25 -7.05
C GLU A 76 11.94 -2.54 -5.64
N ALA A 77 11.35 -3.72 -5.41
CA ALA A 77 10.91 -4.14 -4.08
C ALA A 77 12.09 -4.23 -3.09
N LEU A 78 13.24 -4.73 -3.55
CA LEU A 78 14.46 -4.79 -2.73
C LEU A 78 15.01 -3.40 -2.41
N VAL A 79 14.89 -2.44 -3.33
CA VAL A 79 15.24 -1.03 -3.08
C VAL A 79 14.41 -0.46 -1.94
N LEU A 80 13.08 -0.67 -1.95
CA LEU A 80 12.20 -0.21 -0.87
C LEU A 80 12.54 -0.85 0.48
N ILE A 81 12.79 -2.16 0.50
CA ILE A 81 13.19 -2.89 1.72
C ILE A 81 14.52 -2.35 2.26
N ALA A 82 15.48 -2.07 1.38
CA ALA A 82 16.77 -1.51 1.76
C ALA A 82 16.64 -0.08 2.30
N ALA A 83 15.81 0.76 1.68
CA ALA A 83 15.53 2.12 2.14
C ALA A 83 14.90 2.13 3.53
N ALA A 84 13.89 1.28 3.76
CA ALA A 84 13.25 1.12 5.06
C ALA A 84 14.24 0.74 6.17
N LYS A 85 15.10 -0.26 5.89
CA LYS A 85 16.14 -0.73 6.81
C LYS A 85 17.18 0.35 7.10
N ALA A 86 17.64 1.06 6.07
CA ALA A 86 18.66 2.09 6.22
C ALA A 86 18.16 3.29 7.05
N ALA A 87 16.89 3.66 6.90
CA ALA A 87 16.27 4.73 7.67
C ALA A 87 15.70 4.29 9.03
N ASN A 88 15.75 2.98 9.35
CA ASN A 88 15.14 2.38 10.54
C ASN A 88 13.63 2.73 10.69
N VAL A 89 12.89 2.65 9.58
CA VAL A 89 11.45 2.90 9.52
C VAL A 89 10.68 1.63 9.20
N VAL A 90 9.38 1.68 9.45
CA VAL A 90 8.45 0.59 9.14
C VAL A 90 8.02 0.73 7.68
N LEU A 91 8.14 -0.35 6.93
CA LEU A 91 7.55 -0.52 5.60
C LEU A 91 6.52 -1.64 5.68
N GLN A 92 5.27 -1.31 5.36
CA GLN A 92 4.17 -2.26 5.29
C GLN A 92 3.53 -2.22 3.90
N VAL A 93 3.16 -3.38 3.37
CA VAL A 93 2.40 -3.48 2.12
C VAL A 93 0.89 -3.48 2.42
N GLY A 94 0.09 -2.85 1.57
CA GLY A 94 -1.38 -2.75 1.62
C GLY A 94 -2.13 -4.07 1.38
N HIS A 95 -1.65 -5.20 1.92
CA HIS A 95 -2.33 -6.49 1.86
C HIS A 95 -3.51 -6.55 2.83
N ILE A 96 -4.60 -5.86 2.48
CA ILE A 96 -5.77 -5.69 3.35
C ILE A 96 -6.46 -7.02 3.73
N GLU A 97 -6.38 -8.06 2.89
CA GLU A 97 -7.06 -9.34 3.12
C GLU A 97 -6.50 -10.09 4.33
N ARG A 98 -5.25 -9.84 4.75
CA ARG A 98 -4.71 -10.37 6.01
C ARG A 98 -5.48 -9.90 7.25
N PHE A 99 -6.20 -8.78 7.12
CA PHE A 99 -7.03 -8.22 8.18
C PHE A 99 -8.52 -8.58 8.05
N ASN A 100 -8.90 -9.29 6.98
CA ASN A 100 -10.26 -9.79 6.79
C ASN A 100 -10.62 -10.77 7.92
N PRO A 101 -11.70 -10.53 8.69
CA PRO A 101 -12.08 -11.40 9.80
C PRO A 101 -12.26 -12.87 9.40
N ALA A 102 -12.73 -13.14 8.18
CA ALA A 102 -12.90 -14.51 7.68
C ALA A 102 -11.55 -15.21 7.48
N VAL A 103 -10.56 -14.52 6.88
CA VAL A 103 -9.20 -15.04 6.69
C VAL A 103 -8.53 -15.30 8.04
N ARG A 104 -8.63 -14.34 8.97
CA ARG A 104 -8.07 -14.48 10.32
C ARG A 104 -8.71 -15.63 11.09
N GLN A 105 -10.02 -15.80 11.00
CA GLN A 105 -10.74 -16.90 11.63
C GLN A 105 -10.35 -18.24 11.02
N LEU A 106 -10.19 -18.32 9.70
CA LEU A 106 -9.73 -19.53 9.02
C LEU A 106 -8.32 -19.91 9.51
N ALA A 107 -7.39 -18.95 9.57
CA ALA A 107 -6.05 -19.20 10.08
C ALA A 107 -6.05 -19.74 11.52
N ALA A 108 -6.90 -19.20 12.40
CA ALA A 108 -7.05 -19.69 13.77
C ALA A 108 -7.63 -21.12 13.83
N LEU A 109 -8.59 -21.46 12.96
CA LEU A 109 -9.17 -22.81 12.89
C LEU A 109 -8.19 -23.86 12.34
N LEU A 110 -7.23 -23.43 11.52
CA LEU A 110 -6.19 -24.29 10.94
C LEU A 110 -4.93 -24.35 11.82
N GLU A 111 -4.89 -23.66 12.96
CA GLU A 111 -3.72 -23.67 13.84
C GLU A 111 -3.41 -25.09 14.34
N GLY A 112 -2.24 -25.61 13.99
CA GLY A 112 -1.82 -26.99 14.32
C GLY A 112 -2.25 -28.05 13.30
N GLU A 113 -3.03 -27.68 12.29
CA GLU A 113 -3.41 -28.55 11.18
C GLU A 113 -2.43 -28.44 10.01
N GLN A 114 -2.32 -29.49 9.21
CA GLN A 114 -1.54 -29.48 7.98
C GLN A 114 -2.46 -29.25 6.77
N ALA A 115 -2.34 -28.09 6.12
CA ALA A 115 -3.03 -27.83 4.86
C ALA A 115 -2.47 -28.75 3.75
N LEU A 116 -3.33 -29.58 3.17
CA LEU A 116 -2.96 -30.46 2.05
C LEU A 116 -3.17 -29.78 0.69
N VAL A 117 -4.26 -29.02 0.57
CA VAL A 117 -4.65 -28.31 -0.66
C VAL A 117 -5.36 -27.02 -0.28
N ALA A 118 -4.97 -25.92 -0.91
CA ALA A 118 -5.70 -24.66 -0.92
C ALA A 118 -6.18 -24.35 -2.33
N ASN A 119 -7.41 -23.85 -2.46
CA ASN A 119 -7.97 -23.43 -3.75
C ASN A 119 -8.69 -22.10 -3.56
N THR A 120 -8.26 -21.10 -4.32
CA THR A 120 -8.86 -19.76 -4.32
C THR A 120 -9.50 -19.50 -5.68
N ARG A 121 -10.68 -18.88 -5.68
CA ARG A 121 -11.39 -18.50 -6.90
C ARG A 121 -12.00 -17.13 -6.71
N ARG A 122 -11.44 -16.14 -7.39
CA ARG A 122 -11.98 -14.78 -7.41
C ARG A 122 -13.01 -14.67 -8.53
N MET A 123 -14.26 -14.42 -8.15
CA MET A 123 -15.33 -14.11 -9.10
C MET A 123 -15.66 -12.63 -8.99
N SER A 124 -15.09 -11.81 -9.87
CA SER A 124 -15.37 -10.38 -9.95
C SER A 124 -15.76 -10.00 -11.36
N ALA A 125 -16.63 -9.00 -11.49
CA ALA A 125 -16.85 -8.36 -12.79
C ALA A 125 -15.54 -7.74 -13.29
N VAL A 126 -15.34 -7.72 -14.61
CA VAL A 126 -14.19 -7.05 -15.22
C VAL A 126 -14.22 -5.58 -14.80
N SER A 127 -13.16 -5.13 -14.13
CA SER A 127 -13.01 -3.73 -13.73
C SER A 127 -12.13 -3.02 -14.76
N ALA A 128 -12.55 -1.84 -15.20
CA ALA A 128 -11.73 -0.97 -16.06
C ALA A 128 -10.58 -0.27 -15.31
N ARG A 129 -10.36 -0.58 -14.01
CA ARG A 129 -9.33 0.05 -13.16
C ARG A 129 -7.94 -0.54 -13.35
N VAL A 130 -7.79 -1.59 -14.15
CA VAL A 130 -6.49 -2.18 -14.49
C VAL A 130 -5.80 -1.25 -15.50
N SER A 131 -5.16 -0.19 -15.00
CA SER A 131 -4.60 0.87 -15.85
C SER A 131 -3.11 0.71 -16.14
N ASP A 132 -2.33 0.18 -15.18
CA ASP A 132 -0.86 0.22 -15.21
C ASP A 132 -0.17 -1.13 -14.93
N ILE A 133 -0.90 -2.15 -14.47
CA ILE A 133 -0.39 -3.50 -14.16
C ILE A 133 -1.32 -4.59 -14.68
N ASP A 134 -0.88 -5.85 -14.73
CA ASP A 134 -1.72 -6.96 -15.18
C ASP A 134 -2.67 -7.50 -14.10
N VAL A 135 -3.57 -8.41 -14.49
CA VAL A 135 -4.56 -9.03 -13.58
C VAL A 135 -3.93 -9.85 -12.45
N VAL A 136 -2.70 -10.35 -12.64
CA VAL A 136 -2.00 -11.12 -11.61
C VAL A 136 -1.57 -10.18 -10.51
N MET A 137 -0.95 -9.05 -10.87
CA MET A 137 -0.47 -8.05 -9.91
C MET A 137 -1.60 -7.21 -9.33
N ASP A 138 -2.70 -7.01 -10.05
CA ASP A 138 -3.85 -6.27 -9.52
C ASP A 138 -4.73 -7.13 -8.61
N LEU A 139 -5.10 -8.34 -9.06
CA LEU A 139 -6.12 -9.15 -8.37
C LEU A 139 -5.55 -10.38 -7.70
N MET A 140 -4.75 -11.18 -8.42
CA MET A 140 -4.27 -12.47 -7.92
C MET A 140 -3.27 -12.33 -6.77
N VAL A 141 -2.57 -11.20 -6.67
CA VAL A 141 -1.63 -10.91 -5.58
C VAL A 141 -2.29 -11.00 -4.20
N HIS A 142 -3.59 -10.68 -4.09
CA HIS A 142 -4.35 -10.86 -2.85
C HIS A 142 -4.51 -12.33 -2.48
N ASP A 143 -4.76 -13.17 -3.48
CA ASP A 143 -5.00 -14.60 -3.27
C ASP A 143 -3.69 -15.34 -3.00
N LEU A 144 -2.59 -14.92 -3.65
CA LEU A 144 -1.22 -15.42 -3.37
C LEU A 144 -0.71 -15.00 -1.99
N ASP A 145 -1.15 -13.84 -1.49
CA ASP A 145 -0.74 -13.34 -0.19
C ASP A 145 -1.39 -14.11 0.99
N VAL A 146 -2.62 -14.57 0.80
CA VAL A 146 -3.42 -15.23 1.85
C VAL A 146 -3.11 -16.72 1.99
N VAL A 147 -2.68 -17.38 0.90
CA VAL A 147 -2.39 -18.82 0.85
C VAL A 147 -0.96 -19.11 1.25
#